data_AF-A0A6B9VPC3-F1
#
_entry.id   AF-A0A6B9VPC3-F1
#
_cell.length_a   1.000
_cell.length_b   1.000
_cell.length_c   1.000
_cell.angle_alpha   90.00
_cell.angle_beta   90.00
_cell.angle_gamma   90.00
#
_symmetry.space_group_name_H-M   'P 1'
#
loop_
_entity.id
_entity.type
_entity.pdbx_description
1 polymer ?
#
loop_
_entity_poly.entity_id
_entity_poly.type
_entity_poly.pdbx_seq_one_letter_code
_entity_poly.pdbx_strand_id
1 'polypeptide(L)'
;IFKNSQKAGVMSSDHLVILSSSTKVFMSHNIPYPFRQNTDFLYFSGFKEPDSAIVLHTRPNKELPDFVSAVFIPKSDSHVERWEGPKTDIDGAIDLLGVDSAHYIDDLQTFLHSYAAQSNEFSLWYDYTAENFSPVKEIVRDFLADHSKIRCESPRFLIQQLRLIKSSSEAALMRKTCGTASEALLEVMKFSCAPVLESHLHAKMEYECRIRGADYLAFPPVVAGGSRANSIHYLFNDQQVKHGEI
;
A
#
# COMPACT_ATOMS: atom_id res chain seq x y z
N ILE A 1 13.04 -6.58 -8.98
CA ILE A 1 14.04 -6.46 -7.90
C ILE A 1 15.28 -7.30 -8.24
N PHE A 2 15.15 -8.61 -8.36
CA PHE A 2 16.28 -9.52 -8.61
C PHE A 2 17.14 -9.22 -9.86
N LYS A 3 16.57 -8.92 -11.03
CA LYS A 3 17.37 -8.57 -12.23
C LYS A 3 18.18 -7.26 -12.08
N ASN A 4 17.80 -6.39 -11.14
CA ASN A 4 18.45 -5.10 -10.91
C ASN A 4 19.37 -5.11 -9.67
N SER A 5 19.44 -6.21 -8.91
CA SER A 5 20.34 -6.34 -7.75
C SER A 5 21.82 -6.28 -8.16
N GLN A 6 22.16 -6.87 -9.32
CA GLN A 6 23.50 -6.81 -9.91
C GLN A 6 23.93 -5.37 -10.23
N LYS A 7 23.00 -4.50 -10.65
CA LYS A 7 23.27 -3.07 -10.88
C LYS A 7 23.39 -2.26 -9.58
N ALA A 8 22.85 -2.77 -8.48
CA ALA A 8 22.99 -2.21 -7.14
C ALA A 8 24.27 -2.69 -6.41
N GLY A 9 25.13 -3.47 -7.08
CA GLY A 9 26.39 -3.96 -6.50
C GLY A 9 26.22 -5.12 -5.52
N VAL A 10 25.09 -5.84 -5.60
CA VAL A 10 24.82 -7.01 -4.75
C VAL A 10 25.44 -8.26 -5.37
N MET A 11 26.32 -8.92 -4.61
CA MET A 11 27.18 -10.01 -5.08
C MET A 11 26.62 -11.42 -4.81
N SER A 12 25.67 -11.60 -3.88
CA SER A 12 25.09 -12.91 -3.59
C SER A 12 24.10 -13.32 -4.69
N SER A 13 24.13 -14.61 -5.06
CA SER A 13 23.16 -15.24 -5.95
C SER A 13 21.80 -15.46 -5.28
N ASP A 14 21.76 -15.44 -3.94
CA ASP A 14 20.55 -15.66 -3.17
C ASP A 14 19.98 -14.35 -2.61
N HIS A 15 18.66 -14.22 -2.75
CA HIS A 15 17.96 -13.01 -2.38
C HIS A 15 16.66 -13.37 -1.68
N LEU A 16 16.36 -12.62 -0.62
CA LEU A 16 15.09 -12.67 0.11
C LEU A 16 14.48 -11.27 0.08
N VAL A 17 13.26 -11.13 -0.42
CA VAL A 17 12.53 -9.86 -0.49
C VAL A 17 11.31 -9.97 0.41
N ILE A 18 11.11 -8.97 1.26
CA ILE A 18 9.94 -8.87 2.12
C ILE A 18 9.24 -7.55 1.79
N LEU A 19 7.96 -7.63 1.44
CA LEU A 19 7.08 -6.48 1.24
C LEU A 19 5.99 -6.54 2.31
N SER A 20 5.90 -5.51 3.15
CA SER A 20 4.90 -5.43 4.23
C SER A 20 3.66 -4.64 3.80
N SER A 21 2.49 -5.10 4.24
CA SER A 21 1.25 -4.35 4.12
C SER A 21 1.22 -3.15 5.07
N SER A 22 0.24 -2.28 4.90
CA SER A 22 -0.16 -1.31 5.92
C SER A 22 -0.79 -2.01 7.12
N THR A 23 -0.78 -1.32 8.25
CA THR A 23 -1.55 -1.64 9.45
C THR A 23 -2.81 -0.78 9.53
N LYS A 24 -3.76 -1.16 10.39
CA LYS A 24 -4.93 -0.32 10.67
C LYS A 24 -4.52 0.93 11.44
N VAL A 25 -5.04 2.07 11.03
CA VAL A 25 -4.90 3.34 11.75
C VAL A 25 -6.22 3.68 12.40
N PHE A 26 -6.18 4.12 13.66
CA PHE A 26 -7.38 4.39 14.45
C PHE A 26 -7.61 5.90 14.61
N MET A 27 -8.84 6.34 14.37
CA MET A 27 -9.30 7.71 14.58
C MET A 27 -9.47 8.01 16.08
N SER A 28 -10.01 7.05 16.82
CA SER A 28 -10.06 7.02 18.28
C SER A 28 -9.93 5.57 18.73
N HIS A 29 -9.83 5.32 20.05
CA HIS A 29 -9.46 4.03 20.65
C HIS A 29 -9.93 2.77 19.90
N ASN A 30 -11.21 2.69 19.49
CA ASN A 30 -11.77 1.52 18.80
C ASN A 30 -12.48 1.89 17.48
N ILE A 31 -12.21 3.06 16.89
CA ILE A 31 -12.82 3.50 15.64
C ILE A 31 -11.72 3.58 14.57
N PRO A 32 -11.66 2.63 13.63
CA PRO A 32 -10.65 2.65 12.58
C PRO A 32 -10.94 3.74 11.54
N TYR A 33 -9.89 4.32 10.96
CA TYR A 33 -10.01 5.01 9.68
C TYR A 33 -10.29 3.99 8.55
N PRO A 34 -10.86 4.44 7.41
CA PRO A 34 -10.88 3.63 6.19
C PRO A 34 -9.48 3.10 5.86
N PHE A 35 -9.36 1.79 5.67
CA PHE A 35 -8.07 1.15 5.44
C PHE A 35 -7.46 1.60 4.10
N ARG A 36 -6.18 1.97 4.13
CA ARG A 36 -5.38 2.28 2.95
C ARG A 36 -4.11 1.43 2.93
N GLN A 37 -4.03 0.56 1.94
CA GLN A 37 -2.90 -0.35 1.77
C GLN A 37 -1.60 0.40 1.41
N ASN A 38 -0.47 -0.20 1.79
CA ASN A 38 0.86 0.22 1.34
C ASN A 38 0.89 0.09 -0.20
N THR A 39 1.29 1.15 -0.90
CA THR A 39 1.17 1.16 -2.37
C THR A 39 2.13 0.19 -3.06
N ASP A 40 3.31 -0.04 -2.49
CA ASP A 40 4.27 -1.01 -3.03
C ASP A 40 3.77 -2.44 -2.80
N PHE A 41 3.29 -2.75 -1.59
CA PHE A 41 2.65 -4.03 -1.31
C PHE A 41 1.45 -4.29 -2.22
N LEU A 42 0.56 -3.31 -2.39
CA LEU A 42 -0.61 -3.43 -3.25
C LEU A 42 -0.23 -3.64 -4.72
N TYR A 43 0.85 -3.01 -5.19
CA TYR A 43 1.33 -3.15 -6.56
C TYR A 43 1.78 -4.58 -6.89
N PHE A 44 2.39 -5.29 -5.92
CA PHE A 44 2.83 -6.68 -6.11
C PHE A 44 1.76 -7.73 -5.82
N SER A 45 0.76 -7.40 -4.99
CA SER A 45 -0.18 -8.38 -4.46
C SER A 45 -1.62 -8.21 -4.94
N GLY A 46 -2.08 -6.97 -5.12
CA GLY A 46 -3.52 -6.68 -5.14
C GLY A 46 -4.24 -6.96 -3.81
N PHE A 47 -3.55 -7.43 -2.77
CA PHE A 47 -4.12 -7.85 -1.49
C PHE A 47 -4.44 -6.65 -0.59
N LYS A 48 -5.66 -6.63 -0.06
CA LYS A 48 -6.23 -5.48 0.65
C LYS A 48 -6.42 -5.68 2.15
N GLU A 49 -5.88 -6.77 2.71
CA GLU A 49 -5.92 -6.97 4.16
C GLU A 49 -4.65 -6.40 4.84
N PRO A 50 -4.77 -5.95 6.09
CA PRO A 50 -3.65 -5.41 6.86
C PRO A 50 -2.75 -6.51 7.43
N ASP A 51 -1.69 -6.09 8.13
CA ASP A 51 -0.85 -6.93 8.98
C ASP A 51 -0.30 -8.20 8.28
N SER A 52 -0.01 -8.09 6.99
CA SER A 52 0.42 -9.16 6.10
C SER A 52 1.79 -8.87 5.48
N ALA A 53 2.45 -9.91 4.96
CA ALA A 53 3.69 -9.78 4.21
C ALA A 53 3.70 -10.66 2.95
N ILE A 54 4.30 -10.18 1.88
CA ILE A 54 4.74 -11.02 0.76
C ILE A 54 6.24 -11.25 0.93
N VAL A 55 6.62 -12.51 0.80
CA VAL A 55 8.01 -12.95 0.81
C VAL A 55 8.32 -13.57 -0.55
N LEU A 56 9.38 -13.09 -1.20
CA LEU A 56 9.91 -13.66 -2.43
C LEU A 56 11.34 -14.08 -2.18
N HIS A 57 11.72 -15.30 -2.54
CA HIS A 57 13.12 -15.73 -2.43
C HIS A 57 13.59 -16.50 -3.65
N THR A 58 14.90 -16.52 -3.85
CA THR A 58 15.51 -17.30 -4.93
C THR A 58 15.22 -18.78 -4.76
N ARG A 59 14.94 -19.46 -5.87
CA ARG A 59 14.76 -20.91 -5.86
C ARG A 59 16.15 -21.56 -5.78
N PRO A 60 16.41 -22.46 -4.81
CA PRO A 60 17.71 -23.11 -4.69
C PRO A 60 18.13 -23.80 -5.99
N ASN A 61 19.40 -23.63 -6.38
CA ASN A 61 19.99 -24.20 -7.59
C ASN A 61 19.33 -23.78 -8.91
N LYS A 62 18.68 -22.61 -8.95
CA LYS A 62 18.11 -22.01 -10.16
C LYS A 62 18.62 -20.58 -10.32
N GLU A 63 18.82 -20.19 -11.58
CA GLU A 63 19.19 -18.81 -11.89
C GLU A 63 17.97 -17.90 -11.85
N LEU A 64 18.21 -16.63 -11.54
CA LEU A 64 17.21 -15.58 -11.72
C LEU A 64 16.72 -15.55 -13.18
N PRO A 65 15.43 -15.28 -13.42
CA PRO A 65 14.44 -14.75 -12.48
C PRO A 65 13.58 -15.82 -11.81
N ASP A 66 14.02 -17.07 -11.67
CA ASP A 66 13.26 -18.09 -10.94
C ASP A 66 13.19 -17.72 -9.44
N PHE A 67 11.98 -17.78 -8.87
CA PHE A 67 11.73 -17.46 -7.47
C PHE A 67 10.62 -18.34 -6.90
N VAL A 68 10.52 -18.33 -5.57
CA VAL A 68 9.39 -18.86 -4.79
C VAL A 68 8.73 -17.68 -4.09
N SER A 69 7.42 -17.68 -4.07
CA SER A 69 6.56 -16.67 -3.45
C SER A 69 5.75 -17.26 -2.31
N ALA A 70 5.71 -16.54 -1.20
CA ALA A 70 4.87 -16.86 -0.07
C ALA A 70 4.14 -15.61 0.41
N VAL A 71 2.91 -15.77 0.89
CA VAL A 71 2.19 -14.74 1.63
C VAL A 71 2.03 -15.14 3.09
N PHE A 72 2.17 -14.19 3.98
CA PHE A 72 1.94 -14.33 5.41
C PHE A 72 0.78 -13.43 5.79
N ILE A 73 -0.31 -14.01 6.30
CA ILE A 73 -1.55 -13.30 6.61
C ILE A 73 -1.92 -13.43 8.10
N PRO A 74 -2.66 -12.49 8.69
CA PRO A 74 -3.16 -12.62 10.06
C PRO A 74 -4.04 -13.87 10.23
N LYS A 75 -3.99 -14.48 11.41
CA LYS A 75 -5.04 -15.42 11.82
C LYS A 75 -6.33 -14.64 12.03
N SER A 76 -7.42 -15.20 11.54
CA SER A 76 -8.76 -14.74 11.84
C SER A 76 -9.37 -15.60 12.94
N ASP A 77 -10.34 -15.04 13.66
CA ASP A 77 -11.18 -15.80 14.57
C ASP A 77 -12.64 -15.35 14.45
N SER A 78 -13.54 -16.15 15.05
CA SER A 78 -14.98 -15.89 15.00
C SER A 78 -15.41 -14.55 15.63
N HIS A 79 -14.58 -13.99 16.51
CA HIS A 79 -14.82 -12.66 17.06
C HIS A 79 -14.48 -11.61 16.01
N VAL A 80 -13.27 -11.63 15.45
CA VAL A 80 -12.82 -10.70 14.41
C VAL A 80 -13.78 -10.67 13.23
N GLU A 81 -14.20 -11.84 12.72
CA GLU A 81 -15.10 -11.91 11.56
C GLU A 81 -16.48 -11.33 11.83
N ARG A 82 -16.97 -11.45 13.07
CA ARG A 82 -18.25 -10.86 13.47
C ARG A 82 -18.20 -9.33 13.43
N TRP A 83 -17.07 -8.74 13.76
CA TRP A 83 -16.92 -7.28 13.84
C TRP A 83 -16.45 -6.65 12.53
N GLU A 84 -15.56 -7.34 11.81
CA GLU A 84 -14.84 -6.77 10.66
C GLU A 84 -15.22 -7.41 9.33
N GLY A 85 -16.07 -8.43 9.36
CA GLY A 85 -16.41 -9.23 8.20
C GLY A 85 -15.40 -10.34 7.90
N PRO A 86 -15.69 -11.16 6.89
CA PRO A 86 -14.88 -12.32 6.52
C PRO A 86 -13.43 -11.95 6.26
N LYS A 87 -12.50 -12.84 6.65
CA LYS A 87 -11.07 -12.72 6.37
C LYS A 87 -10.62 -13.80 5.40
N THR A 88 -9.61 -13.48 4.62
CA THR A 88 -8.98 -14.45 3.73
C THR A 88 -8.26 -15.51 4.57
N ASP A 89 -8.50 -16.78 4.27
CA ASP A 89 -7.75 -17.90 4.84
C ASP A 89 -6.56 -18.29 3.94
N ILE A 90 -5.82 -19.33 4.33
CA ILE A 90 -4.61 -19.77 3.62
C ILE A 90 -4.92 -20.17 2.17
N ASP A 91 -5.97 -20.97 1.96
CA ASP A 91 -6.35 -21.44 0.63
C ASP A 91 -6.85 -20.28 -0.24
N GLY A 92 -7.69 -19.39 0.32
CA GLY A 92 -8.16 -18.20 -0.37
C GLY A 92 -7.03 -17.23 -0.73
N ALA A 93 -5.98 -17.13 0.10
CA ALA A 93 -4.82 -16.30 -0.21
C ALA A 93 -3.99 -16.87 -1.37
N ILE A 94 -3.82 -18.19 -1.43
CA ILE A 94 -3.15 -18.87 -2.55
C ILE A 94 -3.95 -18.64 -3.84
N ASP A 95 -5.26 -18.87 -3.82
CA ASP A 95 -6.13 -18.73 -4.99
C ASP A 95 -6.19 -17.28 -5.49
N LEU A 96 -6.30 -16.30 -4.58
CA LEU A 96 -6.41 -14.89 -4.93
C LEU A 96 -5.10 -14.31 -5.47
N LEU A 97 -3.97 -14.69 -4.88
CA LEU A 97 -2.67 -14.07 -5.16
C LEU A 97 -1.81 -14.87 -6.14
N GLY A 98 -2.12 -16.15 -6.36
CA GLY A 98 -1.34 -17.04 -7.22
C GLY A 98 0.08 -17.28 -6.69
N VAL A 99 0.27 -17.24 -5.37
CA VAL A 99 1.56 -17.49 -4.70
C VAL A 99 1.82 -18.99 -4.55
N ASP A 100 3.09 -19.38 -4.39
CA ASP A 100 3.46 -20.80 -4.22
C ASP A 100 3.01 -21.37 -2.87
N SER A 101 2.88 -20.53 -1.83
CA SER A 101 2.38 -20.93 -0.52
C SER A 101 1.80 -19.76 0.28
N ALA A 102 0.96 -20.07 1.26
CA ALA A 102 0.49 -19.11 2.25
C ALA A 102 0.69 -19.65 3.67
N HIS A 103 0.98 -18.76 4.62
CA HIS A 103 1.23 -19.06 6.02
C HIS A 103 0.60 -17.99 6.91
N TYR A 104 0.53 -18.26 8.22
CA TYR A 104 0.11 -17.23 9.16
C TYR A 104 1.26 -16.31 9.53
N ILE A 105 0.95 -15.05 9.84
CA ILE A 105 1.95 -14.03 10.17
C ILE A 105 2.82 -14.40 11.37
N ASP A 106 2.28 -15.17 12.31
CA ASP A 106 3.00 -15.71 13.47
C ASP A 106 4.19 -16.60 13.06
N ASP A 107 4.12 -17.23 11.88
CA ASP A 107 5.14 -18.14 11.39
C ASP A 107 6.27 -17.41 10.63
N LEU A 108 6.13 -16.09 10.39
CA LEU A 108 7.12 -15.32 9.64
C LEU A 108 8.50 -15.34 10.31
N GLN A 109 8.57 -15.17 11.63
CA GLN A 109 9.85 -15.20 12.35
C GLN A 109 10.54 -16.56 12.19
N THR A 110 9.79 -17.65 12.41
CA THR A 110 10.27 -19.03 12.25
C THR A 110 10.75 -19.28 10.82
N PHE A 111 10.03 -18.77 9.82
CA PHE A 111 10.43 -18.85 8.42
C PHE A 111 11.77 -18.16 8.17
N LEU A 112 11.97 -16.93 8.67
CA LEU A 112 13.21 -16.17 8.47
C LEU A 112 14.42 -16.89 9.08
N HIS A 113 14.30 -17.39 10.32
CA HIS A 113 15.37 -18.17 10.96
C HIS A 113 15.67 -19.47 10.21
N SER A 114 14.64 -20.16 9.74
CA SER A 114 14.80 -21.39 8.96
C SER A 114 15.49 -21.13 7.63
N TYR A 115 15.12 -20.05 6.93
CA TYR A 115 15.75 -19.63 5.68
C TYR A 115 17.23 -19.28 5.87
N ALA A 116 17.56 -18.56 6.94
CA ALA A 116 18.94 -18.20 7.28
C ALA A 116 19.80 -19.40 7.68
N ALA A 117 19.21 -20.41 8.33
CA ALA A 117 19.92 -21.66 8.66
C ALA A 117 20.23 -22.52 7.43
N GLN A 118 19.40 -22.43 6.38
CA GLN A 118 19.56 -23.20 5.14
C GLN A 118 20.40 -22.48 4.08
N SER A 119 20.48 -21.16 4.13
CA SER A 119 21.15 -20.32 3.13
C SER A 119 22.43 -19.70 3.71
N ASN A 120 23.60 -20.11 3.20
CA ASN A 120 24.90 -19.66 3.74
C ASN A 120 25.11 -18.13 3.65
N GLU A 121 24.73 -17.50 2.54
CA GLU A 121 24.90 -16.05 2.33
C GLU A 121 23.84 -15.52 1.36
N PHE A 122 22.96 -14.64 1.82
CA PHE A 122 21.91 -14.02 0.99
C PHE A 122 21.77 -12.52 1.29
N SER A 123 21.18 -11.79 0.35
CA SER A 123 20.83 -10.38 0.56
C SER A 123 19.35 -10.23 0.90
N LEU A 124 19.06 -9.55 2.00
CA LEU A 124 17.70 -9.22 2.39
C LEU A 124 17.28 -7.88 1.77
N TRP A 125 16.10 -7.85 1.19
CA TRP A 125 15.46 -6.64 0.67
C TRP A 125 14.21 -6.34 1.49
N TYR A 126 14.27 -5.32 2.32
CA TYR A 126 13.15 -4.88 3.15
C TYR A 126 13.20 -3.37 3.35
N ASP A 127 12.06 -2.68 3.20
CA ASP A 127 12.00 -1.25 3.47
C ASP A 127 11.84 -0.96 4.97
N TYR A 128 12.97 -0.83 5.66
CA TYR A 128 13.02 -0.53 7.09
C TYR A 128 12.75 0.95 7.42
N THR A 129 12.55 1.81 6.41
CA THR A 129 12.39 3.26 6.60
C THR A 129 10.98 3.69 7.00
N ALA A 130 9.99 2.80 6.93
CA ALA A 130 8.62 3.10 7.35
C ALA A 130 8.60 3.46 8.85
N GLU A 131 8.12 4.66 9.19
CA GLU A 131 8.12 5.16 10.58
C GLU A 131 7.11 4.42 11.46
N ASN A 132 5.96 4.04 10.90
CA ASN A 132 4.86 3.43 11.63
C ASN A 132 5.18 2.02 12.13
N PHE A 133 4.52 1.65 13.23
CA PHE A 133 4.52 0.29 13.74
C PHE A 133 3.87 -0.68 12.75
N SER A 134 4.47 -1.86 12.61
CA SER A 134 3.91 -3.01 11.90
C SER A 134 4.46 -4.29 12.51
N PRO A 135 3.66 -5.36 12.70
CA PRO A 135 4.15 -6.66 13.18
C PRO A 135 5.31 -7.19 12.33
N VAL A 136 5.24 -7.02 11.00
CA VAL A 136 6.30 -7.43 10.08
C VAL A 136 7.60 -6.68 10.34
N LYS A 137 7.51 -5.38 10.63
CA LYS A 137 8.69 -4.55 10.91
C LYS A 137 9.40 -5.01 12.18
N GLU A 138 8.64 -5.32 13.23
CA GLU A 138 9.21 -5.82 14.48
C GLU A 138 9.88 -7.18 14.26
N ILE A 139 9.21 -8.11 13.58
CA ILE A 139 9.74 -9.44 13.26
C ILE A 139 11.05 -9.33 12.46
N VAL A 140 11.09 -8.49 11.42
CA VAL A 140 12.30 -8.31 10.59
C VAL A 140 13.41 -7.61 11.39
N ARG A 141 13.08 -6.63 12.23
CA ARG A 141 14.06 -5.96 13.11
C ARG A 141 14.71 -6.95 14.06
N ASP A 142 13.90 -7.76 14.74
CA ASP A 142 14.39 -8.72 15.74
C ASP A 142 15.23 -9.81 15.05
N PHE A 143 14.80 -10.30 13.89
CA PHE A 143 15.59 -11.20 13.05
C PHE A 143 16.96 -10.61 12.67
N LEU A 144 17.02 -9.35 12.25
CA LEU A 144 18.27 -8.67 11.89
C LEU A 144 19.18 -8.42 13.09
N ALA A 145 18.62 -8.21 14.29
CA ALA A 145 19.39 -8.08 15.52
C ALA A 145 20.15 -9.38 15.83
N ASP A 146 19.52 -10.53 15.59
CA ASP A 146 20.14 -11.86 15.74
C ASP A 146 21.13 -12.20 14.62
N HIS A 147 21.03 -11.53 13.46
CA HIS A 147 21.80 -11.82 12.25
C HIS A 147 22.53 -10.59 11.69
N SER A 148 23.36 -9.94 12.52
CA SER A 148 24.06 -8.69 12.19
C SER A 148 24.94 -8.71 10.93
N LYS A 149 25.28 -9.90 10.40
CA LYS A 149 26.03 -10.08 9.15
C LYS A 149 25.17 -10.00 7.89
N ILE A 150 23.85 -10.15 8.00
CA ILE A 150 22.95 -10.08 6.86
C ILE A 150 22.83 -8.64 6.41
N ARG A 151 23.20 -8.38 5.16
CA ARG A 151 22.98 -7.08 4.52
C ARG A 151 21.51 -6.92 4.19
N CYS A 152 20.88 -5.90 4.75
CA CYS A 152 19.50 -5.50 4.46
C CYS A 152 19.49 -4.20 3.66
N GLU A 153 18.81 -4.19 2.52
CA GLU A 153 18.64 -3.01 1.67
C GLU A 153 17.16 -2.71 1.43
N SER A 154 16.82 -1.43 1.29
CA SER A 154 15.46 -1.06 0.90
C SER A 154 15.24 -1.30 -0.61
N PRO A 155 14.24 -2.10 -1.03
CA PRO A 155 13.92 -2.31 -2.44
C PRO A 155 13.18 -1.12 -3.07
N ARG A 156 12.86 -0.08 -2.28
CA ARG A 156 11.96 1.02 -2.66
C ARG A 156 12.35 1.70 -3.96
N PHE A 157 13.64 2.00 -4.16
CA PHE A 157 14.10 2.62 -5.41
C PHE A 157 13.80 1.74 -6.63
N LEU A 158 14.08 0.44 -6.54
CA LEU A 158 13.84 -0.51 -7.62
C LEU A 158 12.35 -0.66 -7.92
N ILE A 159 11.51 -0.68 -6.89
CA ILE A 159 10.05 -0.75 -7.03
C ILE A 159 9.51 0.53 -7.69
N GLN A 160 10.01 1.69 -7.29
CA GLN A 160 9.61 2.97 -7.90
C GLN A 160 9.98 3.05 -9.39
N GLN A 161 11.11 2.47 -9.81
CA GLN A 161 11.44 2.37 -11.24
C GLN A 161 10.43 1.52 -12.02
N LEU A 162 9.92 0.43 -11.42
CA LEU A 162 8.86 -0.37 -12.04
C LEU A 162 7.56 0.43 -12.14
N ARG A 163 7.16 1.08 -11.04
CA ARG A 163 5.93 1.89 -10.96
C ARG A 163 5.99 3.17 -11.80
N LEU A 164 7.18 3.62 -12.23
CA LEU A 164 7.34 4.80 -13.07
C LEU A 164 6.70 4.57 -14.45
N ILE A 165 6.94 3.40 -15.04
CA ILE A 165 6.45 3.02 -16.37
C ILE A 165 5.16 2.20 -16.22
N LYS A 166 4.03 2.78 -16.63
CA LYS A 166 2.71 2.16 -16.47
C LYS A 166 2.48 1.14 -17.57
N SER A 167 1.94 -0.01 -17.21
CA SER A 167 1.35 -0.95 -18.16
C SER A 167 0.13 -0.34 -18.86
N SER A 168 -0.33 -0.98 -19.95
CA SER A 168 -1.55 -0.57 -20.64
C SER A 168 -2.77 -0.62 -19.73
N SER A 169 -2.86 -1.62 -18.85
CA SER A 169 -3.93 -1.77 -17.87
C SER A 169 -3.91 -0.66 -16.80
N GLU A 170 -2.74 -0.33 -16.26
CA GLU A 170 -2.61 0.79 -15.31
C GLU A 170 -2.95 2.12 -15.97
N ALA A 171 -2.48 2.36 -17.19
CA ALA A 171 -2.81 3.57 -17.93
C ALA A 171 -4.31 3.67 -18.24
N ALA A 172 -4.97 2.55 -18.57
CA ALA A 172 -6.42 2.50 -18.76
C ALA A 172 -7.17 2.83 -17.45
N LEU A 173 -6.73 2.27 -16.32
CA LEU A 173 -7.29 2.58 -15.01
C LEU A 173 -7.11 4.07 -14.67
N MET A 174 -5.93 4.64 -14.90
CA MET A 174 -5.69 6.07 -14.69
C MET A 174 -6.60 6.95 -15.55
N ARG A 175 -6.81 6.61 -16.83
CA ARG A 175 -7.74 7.33 -17.71
C ARG A 175 -9.17 7.28 -17.19
N LYS A 176 -9.63 6.11 -16.71
CA LYS A 176 -10.94 5.96 -16.09
C LYS A 176 -11.06 6.87 -14.86
N THR A 177 -10.07 6.86 -13.97
CA THR A 177 -10.04 7.71 -12.77
C THR A 177 -10.08 9.20 -13.13
N CYS A 178 -9.30 9.64 -14.12
CA CYS A 178 -9.33 11.02 -14.59
C CYS A 178 -10.71 11.40 -15.15
N GLY A 179 -11.34 10.51 -15.94
CA GLY A 179 -12.69 10.73 -16.45
C GLY A 179 -13.71 10.92 -15.33
N THR A 180 -13.70 10.04 -14.33
CA THR A 180 -14.55 10.15 -13.13
C THR A 180 -14.35 11.47 -12.41
N ALA A 181 -13.09 11.89 -12.19
CA ALA A 181 -12.79 13.15 -11.52
C ALA A 181 -13.21 14.38 -12.34
N SER A 182 -13.05 14.34 -13.67
CA SER A 182 -13.50 15.41 -14.57
C SER A 182 -15.02 15.56 -14.54
N GLU A 183 -15.77 14.46 -14.60
CA GLU A 183 -17.23 14.51 -14.47
C GLU A 183 -17.67 15.03 -13.10
N ALA A 184 -17.03 14.58 -12.02
CA ALA A 184 -17.31 15.08 -10.68
C ALA A 184 -17.08 16.59 -10.56
N LEU A 185 -15.96 17.09 -11.11
CA LEU A 185 -15.65 18.52 -11.10
C LEU A 185 -16.65 19.34 -11.92
N LEU A 186 -17.14 18.83 -13.06
CA LEU A 186 -18.20 19.49 -13.84
C LEU A 186 -19.49 19.62 -13.02
N GLU A 187 -19.86 18.60 -12.26
CA GLU A 187 -21.03 18.66 -11.38
C GLU A 187 -20.84 19.61 -10.19
N VAL A 188 -19.61 19.75 -9.68
CA VAL A 188 -19.26 20.79 -8.68
C VAL A 188 -19.43 22.19 -9.28
N MET A 189 -18.94 22.41 -10.52
CA MET A 189 -19.10 23.69 -11.21
C MET A 189 -20.57 24.05 -11.42
N LYS A 190 -21.41 23.10 -11.85
CA LYS A 190 -22.86 23.30 -12.02
C LYS A 190 -23.58 23.61 -10.70
N PHE A 191 -23.12 22.99 -9.62
CA PHE A 191 -23.67 23.19 -8.28
C PHE A 191 -23.22 24.51 -7.64
N SER A 192 -22.09 25.06 -8.06
CA SER A 192 -21.53 26.29 -7.50
C SER A 192 -22.43 27.50 -7.78
N CYS A 193 -22.86 28.18 -6.71
CA CYS A 193 -23.62 29.42 -6.79
C CYS A 193 -23.29 30.29 -5.57
N ALA A 194 -22.74 31.47 -5.80
CA ALA A 194 -22.38 32.37 -4.70
C ALA A 194 -23.65 32.96 -4.01
N PRO A 195 -23.65 33.08 -2.67
CA PRO A 195 -22.62 32.60 -1.78
C PRO A 195 -22.72 31.08 -1.53
N VAL A 196 -21.58 30.40 -1.46
CA VAL A 196 -21.49 28.96 -1.15
C VAL A 196 -20.38 28.70 -0.13
N LEU A 197 -20.55 27.71 0.74
CA LEU A 197 -19.47 27.27 1.62
C LEU A 197 -18.51 26.37 0.86
N GLU A 198 -17.21 26.53 1.09
CA GLU A 198 -16.18 25.65 0.54
C GLU A 198 -16.44 24.18 0.90
N SER A 199 -16.95 23.91 2.11
CA SER A 199 -17.34 22.58 2.57
C SER A 199 -18.47 21.96 1.74
N HIS A 200 -19.39 22.76 1.17
CA HIS A 200 -20.44 22.25 0.30
C HIS A 200 -19.87 21.79 -1.05
N LEU A 201 -18.92 22.54 -1.61
CA LEU A 201 -18.24 22.16 -2.86
C LEU A 201 -17.35 20.92 -2.65
N HIS A 202 -16.68 20.83 -1.50
CA HIS A 202 -15.96 19.62 -1.09
C HIS A 202 -16.92 18.42 -1.02
N ALA A 203 -18.01 18.51 -0.26
CA ALA A 203 -18.98 17.43 -0.12
C ALA A 203 -19.55 17.00 -1.48
N LYS A 204 -19.84 17.95 -2.37
CA LYS A 204 -20.27 17.68 -3.74
C LYS A 204 -19.22 16.90 -4.52
N MET A 205 -17.94 17.28 -4.44
CA MET A 205 -16.85 16.56 -5.11
C MET A 205 -16.73 15.11 -4.63
N GLU A 206 -16.79 14.89 -3.31
CA GLU A 206 -16.74 13.54 -2.74
C GLU A 206 -17.94 12.70 -3.19
N TYR A 207 -19.15 13.25 -3.08
CA TYR A 207 -20.37 12.57 -3.51
C TYR A 207 -20.29 12.12 -4.97
N GLU A 208 -19.91 13.03 -5.88
CA GLU A 208 -19.87 12.75 -7.31
C GLU A 208 -18.77 11.74 -7.67
N CYS A 209 -17.64 11.75 -6.97
CA CYS A 209 -16.62 10.71 -7.11
C CYS A 209 -17.15 9.34 -6.66
N ARG A 210 -17.76 9.27 -5.47
CA ARG A 210 -18.22 8.02 -4.86
C ARG A 210 -19.36 7.37 -5.65
N ILE A 211 -20.34 8.15 -6.09
CA ILE A 211 -21.49 7.60 -6.85
C ILE A 211 -21.07 7.04 -8.22
N ARG A 212 -19.91 7.45 -8.73
CA ARG A 212 -19.26 6.90 -9.95
C ARG A 212 -18.32 5.73 -9.68
N GLY A 213 -18.30 5.22 -8.45
CA GLY A 213 -17.55 4.03 -8.07
C GLY A 213 -16.09 4.28 -7.67
N ALA A 214 -15.71 5.51 -7.33
CA ALA A 214 -14.43 5.75 -6.67
C ALA A 214 -14.49 5.26 -5.22
N ASP A 215 -13.51 4.46 -4.80
CA ASP A 215 -13.40 3.94 -3.43
C ASP A 215 -13.32 5.07 -2.39
N TYR A 216 -12.54 6.12 -2.71
CA TYR A 216 -12.32 7.32 -1.90
C TYR A 216 -11.59 8.39 -2.73
N LEU A 217 -11.50 9.61 -2.19
CA LEU A 217 -10.69 10.68 -2.75
C LEU A 217 -9.19 10.39 -2.58
N ALA A 218 -8.39 10.71 -3.60
CA ALA A 218 -6.95 10.41 -3.59
C ALA A 218 -6.17 11.20 -2.53
N PHE A 219 -6.68 12.38 -2.15
CA PHE A 219 -6.15 13.29 -1.13
C PHE A 219 -7.28 14.19 -0.64
N PRO A 220 -7.12 14.84 0.54
CA PRO A 220 -8.05 15.88 0.99
C PRO A 220 -8.14 17.00 -0.05
N PRO A 221 -9.34 17.29 -0.61
CA PRO A 221 -9.50 18.36 -1.58
C PRO A 221 -9.09 19.71 -1.01
N VAL A 222 -8.50 20.55 -1.86
CA VAL A 222 -8.33 21.98 -1.60
C VAL A 222 -9.51 22.69 -2.26
N VAL A 223 -10.34 23.34 -1.44
CA VAL A 223 -11.45 24.19 -1.89
C VAL A 223 -11.27 25.56 -1.26
N ALA A 224 -10.70 26.49 -2.02
CA ALA A 224 -10.23 27.76 -1.51
C ALA A 224 -10.76 28.91 -2.36
N GLY A 225 -11.74 29.65 -1.84
CA GLY A 225 -12.29 30.82 -2.51
C GLY A 225 -11.46 32.09 -2.28
N GLY A 226 -11.44 32.99 -3.26
CA GLY A 226 -10.83 34.32 -3.16
C GLY A 226 -9.35 34.27 -2.79
N SER A 227 -8.93 35.09 -1.82
CA SER A 227 -7.52 35.19 -1.42
C SER A 227 -6.94 33.91 -0.82
N ARG A 228 -7.79 32.98 -0.36
CA ARG A 228 -7.38 31.69 0.21
C ARG A 228 -6.78 30.77 -0.85
N ALA A 229 -7.13 30.96 -2.13
CA ALA A 229 -6.53 30.25 -3.26
C ALA A 229 -5.00 30.46 -3.38
N ASN A 230 -4.43 31.48 -2.71
CA ASN A 230 -2.98 31.69 -2.63
C ASN A 230 -2.29 30.75 -1.62
N SER A 231 -3.03 29.95 -0.86
CA SER A 231 -2.51 28.97 0.09
C SER A 231 -2.50 27.57 -0.53
N ILE A 232 -1.30 27.07 -0.89
CA ILE A 232 -1.12 25.83 -1.67
C ILE A 232 -1.75 24.60 -0.99
N HIS A 233 -1.72 24.52 0.35
CA HIS A 233 -2.31 23.42 1.14
C HIS A 233 -3.46 23.92 2.03
N TYR A 234 -4.37 24.73 1.49
CA TYR A 234 -5.58 25.13 2.21
C TYR A 234 -6.54 23.94 2.36
N LEU A 235 -6.55 23.31 3.54
CA LEU A 235 -7.36 22.12 3.83
C LEU A 235 -8.56 22.39 4.77
N PHE A 236 -8.70 23.62 5.27
CA PHE A 236 -9.79 23.98 6.18
C PHE A 236 -11.15 23.84 5.49
N ASN A 237 -11.26 24.35 4.26
CA ASN A 237 -12.47 24.26 3.43
C ASN A 237 -13.73 24.70 4.18
N ASP A 238 -13.64 25.75 5.00
CA ASP A 238 -14.65 26.11 5.99
C ASP A 238 -15.16 27.55 5.85
N GLN A 239 -14.69 28.29 4.84
CA GLN A 239 -15.11 29.66 4.61
C GLN A 239 -16.19 29.76 3.53
N GLN A 240 -16.90 30.88 3.55
CA GLN A 240 -17.85 31.25 2.50
C GLN A 240 -17.12 31.84 1.30
N VAL A 241 -17.40 31.32 0.12
CA VAL A 241 -17.07 31.91 -1.18
C VAL A 241 -18.11 32.97 -1.50
N LYS A 242 -17.66 34.22 -1.64
CA LYS A 242 -18.54 35.38 -1.86
C LYS A 242 -18.77 35.64 -3.34
N HIS A 243 -19.76 36.48 -3.63
CA HIS A 243 -20.00 36.94 -5.00
C HIS A 243 -18.76 37.67 -5.55
N GLY A 244 -18.31 37.29 -6.75
CA GLY A 244 -17.14 37.85 -7.41
C GLY A 244 -15.79 37.24 -6.98
N GLU A 245 -15.77 36.32 -6.01
CA GLU A 245 -14.58 35.52 -5.70
C GLU A 245 -14.49 34.32 -6.68
N ILE A 246 -13.26 33.97 -7.05
CA ILE A 246 -12.93 32.72 -7.76
C ILE A 246 -12.77 31.61 -6.73
#